data_AF-A0AA96Y375-F1
#
_entry.id   AF-A0AA96Y375-F1
#
_cell.length_a   1.000
_cell.length_b   1.000
_cell.length_c   1.000
_cell.angle_alpha   90.00
_cell.angle_beta   90.00
_cell.angle_gamma   90.00
#
_symmetry.space_group_name_H-M   'P 1'
#
loop_
_entity.id
_entity.type
_entity.pdbx_description
1 polymer ?
#
loop_
_entity_poly.entity_id
_entity_poly.type
_entity_poly.pdbx_seq_one_letter_code
_entity_poly.pdbx_strand_id
1 'polypeptide(L)'
;MSSSRPSLESELQRLRQLRLAILRIHKALLESERGIYEEFHGPIRSNTEFFKLVIEDDGWFSWLRPISQFVVQIDDVVLSKKPVSMEQVDELFNRARVLMQPSEFGTELEKGYFRAIQRDPEIALMHAEVSRLMAAPDA
;
A
#
# COMPACT_ATOMS: atom_id res chain seq x y z
N MET A 1 -2.39 -34.78 1.03
CA MET A 1 -2.37 -33.99 2.28
C MET A 1 -3.50 -33.00 2.15
N SER A 2 -4.51 -33.09 3.02
CA SER A 2 -5.71 -32.25 2.91
C SER A 2 -5.39 -30.87 3.48
N SER A 3 -5.06 -29.91 2.61
CA SER A 3 -4.92 -28.51 3.01
C SER A 3 -6.30 -28.01 3.45
N SER A 4 -6.46 -27.76 4.75
CA SER A 4 -7.66 -27.14 5.31
C SER A 4 -7.79 -25.73 4.72
N ARG A 5 -8.91 -25.43 4.05
CA ARG A 5 -9.19 -24.07 3.58
C ARG A 5 -9.09 -23.09 4.75
N PRO A 6 -8.43 -21.93 4.58
CA PRO A 6 -8.37 -20.93 5.62
C PRO A 6 -9.79 -20.46 5.99
N SER A 7 -10.02 -20.22 7.28
CA SER A 7 -11.30 -19.70 7.76
C SER A 7 -11.43 -18.21 7.41
N LEU A 8 -12.67 -17.72 7.29
CA LEU A 8 -12.92 -16.31 7.02
C LEU A 8 -12.26 -15.39 8.07
N GLU A 9 -12.32 -15.74 9.35
CA GLU A 9 -11.67 -14.95 10.40
C GLU A 9 -10.14 -14.91 10.26
N SER A 10 -9.53 -16.03 9.84
CA SER A 10 -8.08 -16.09 9.55
C SER A 10 -7.70 -15.13 8.43
N GLU A 11 -8.47 -15.13 7.33
CA GLU A 11 -8.21 -14.23 6.20
C GLU A 11 -8.48 -12.76 6.55
N LEU A 12 -9.52 -12.47 7.35
CA LEU A 12 -9.76 -11.11 7.87
C LEU A 12 -8.62 -10.64 8.77
N GLN A 13 -8.06 -11.52 9.61
CA GLN A 13 -6.90 -11.19 10.42
C GLN A 13 -5.65 -10.92 9.57
N ARG A 14 -5.43 -11.71 8.51
CA ARG A 14 -4.36 -11.47 7.55
C ARG A 14 -4.55 -10.15 6.80
N LEU A 15 -5.79 -9.81 6.44
CA LEU A 15 -6.13 -8.54 5.82
C LEU A 15 -5.87 -7.34 6.76
N ARG A 16 -6.15 -7.48 8.08
CA ARG A 16 -5.76 -6.48 9.10
C ARG A 16 -4.25 -6.28 9.16
N GLN A 17 -3.47 -7.36 9.08
CA GLN A 17 -2.00 -7.29 9.05
C GLN A 17 -1.50 -6.61 7.78
N LEU A 18 -2.06 -6.99 6.61
CA LEU A 18 -1.75 -6.36 5.33
C LEU A 18 -2.05 -4.86 5.35
N ARG A 19 -3.20 -4.45 5.88
CA ARG A 19 -3.57 -3.05 6.07
C ARG A 19 -2.50 -2.26 6.82
N LEU A 20 -2.03 -2.78 7.96
CA LEU A 20 -1.00 -2.13 8.77
C LEU A 20 0.33 -2.02 8.02
N ALA A 21 0.73 -3.08 7.30
CA ALA A 21 1.93 -3.06 6.48
C ALA A 21 1.83 -2.03 5.35
N ILE A 22 0.68 -1.93 4.67
CA ILE A 22 0.43 -0.93 3.62
C ILE A 22 0.46 0.50 4.17
N LEU A 23 -0.10 0.75 5.36
CA LEU A 23 -0.02 2.06 6.01
C LEU A 23 1.43 2.46 6.31
N ARG A 24 2.25 1.52 6.79
CA ARG A 24 3.67 1.78 7.07
C ARG A 24 4.45 2.10 5.82
N ILE A 25 4.32 1.29 4.76
CA ILE A 25 5.05 1.54 3.51
C ILE A 25 4.58 2.84 2.83
N HIS A 26 3.27 3.16 2.88
CA HIS A 26 2.77 4.43 2.37
C HIS A 26 3.42 5.63 3.09
N LYS A 27 3.57 5.56 4.41
CA LYS A 27 4.28 6.60 5.17
C LYS A 27 5.75 6.71 4.76
N ALA A 28 6.44 5.58 4.60
CA ALA A 28 7.84 5.58 4.17
C ALA A 28 8.00 6.16 2.76
N LEU A 29 7.11 5.81 1.83
CA LEU A 29 7.08 6.37 0.49
C LEU A 29 6.87 7.89 0.50
N LEU A 30 5.93 8.39 1.31
CA LEU A 30 5.71 9.84 1.48
C LEU A 30 6.96 10.57 1.96
N GLU A 31 7.66 10.02 2.94
CA GLU A 31 8.89 10.64 3.47
C GLU A 31 10.03 10.60 2.45
N SER A 32 10.18 9.47 1.76
CA SER A 32 11.20 9.29 0.72
C SER A 32 10.98 10.25 -0.46
N GLU A 33 9.73 10.46 -0.87
CA GLU A 33 9.37 11.44 -1.91
C GLU A 33 9.46 12.88 -1.43
N ARG A 34 9.14 13.14 -0.15
CA ARG A 34 9.30 14.46 0.46
C ARG A 34 10.75 14.93 0.39
N GLY A 35 11.71 14.09 0.75
CA GLY A 35 13.13 14.44 0.70
C GLY A 35 13.55 14.90 -0.69
N ILE A 36 13.13 14.19 -1.74
CA ILE A 36 13.45 14.55 -3.12
C ILE A 36 12.72 15.82 -3.54
N TYR A 37 11.44 15.93 -3.22
CA TYR A 37 10.67 17.13 -3.53
C TYR A 37 11.36 18.38 -2.95
N GLU A 38 11.82 18.30 -1.70
CA GLU A 38 12.51 19.40 -1.00
C GLU A 38 13.88 19.73 -1.62
N GLU A 39 14.59 18.76 -2.19
CA GLU A 39 15.84 19.00 -2.95
C GLU A 39 15.60 19.85 -4.21
N PHE A 40 14.48 19.65 -4.91
CA PHE A 40 14.17 20.35 -6.16
C PHE A 40 13.38 21.66 -5.96
N HIS A 41 12.52 21.73 -4.94
CA HIS A 41 11.56 22.84 -4.76
C HIS A 41 11.84 23.68 -3.51
N GLY A 42 12.79 23.26 -2.67
CA GLY A 42 13.06 23.85 -1.36
C GLY A 42 12.20 23.24 -0.25
N PRO A 43 12.50 23.59 1.02
CA PRO A 43 11.91 22.93 2.18
C PRO A 43 10.40 23.18 2.29
N ILE A 44 9.65 22.13 2.64
CA ILE A 44 8.22 22.25 2.96
C ILE A 44 8.10 22.83 4.37
N ARG A 45 7.38 23.95 4.51
CA ARG A 45 7.43 24.77 5.73
C ARG A 45 6.56 24.23 6.85
N SER A 46 5.59 23.37 6.56
CA SER A 46 4.71 22.80 7.57
C SER A 46 4.06 21.47 7.15
N ASN A 47 3.60 20.70 8.13
CA ASN A 47 2.82 19.48 7.86
C ASN A 47 1.50 19.77 7.13
N THR A 48 0.90 20.94 7.34
CA THR A 48 -0.32 21.35 6.62
C THR A 48 -0.04 21.60 5.15
N GLU A 49 1.09 22.23 4.83
CA GLU A 49 1.54 22.42 3.45
C GLU A 49 1.85 21.09 2.77
N PHE A 50 2.59 20.20 3.46
CA PHE A 50 2.85 18.86 2.94
C PHE A 50 1.56 18.08 2.68
N PHE A 51 0.62 18.12 3.62
CA PHE A 51 -0.67 17.47 3.46
C PHE A 51 -1.41 17.97 2.21
N LYS A 52 -1.47 19.29 1.99
CA LYS A 52 -2.08 19.86 0.79
C LYS A 52 -1.41 19.37 -0.49
N LEU A 53 -0.08 19.32 -0.54
CA LEU A 53 0.66 18.75 -1.69
C LEU A 53 0.27 17.29 -1.94
N VAL A 54 0.05 16.50 -0.90
CA VAL A 54 -0.34 15.09 -1.06
C VAL A 54 -1.79 14.93 -1.58
N ILE A 55 -2.72 15.77 -1.10
CA ILE A 55 -4.15 15.59 -1.38
C ILE A 55 -4.69 16.44 -2.54
N GLU A 56 -4.11 17.61 -2.81
CA GLU A 56 -4.63 18.58 -3.79
C GLU A 56 -3.79 18.63 -5.08
N ASP A 57 -2.50 18.29 -5.02
CA ASP A 57 -1.60 18.40 -6.19
C ASP A 57 -1.71 17.18 -7.11
N ASP A 58 -2.03 17.39 -8.39
CA ASP A 58 -1.99 16.34 -9.41
C ASP A 58 -0.56 16.07 -9.94
N GLY A 59 0.44 16.70 -9.35
CA GLY A 59 1.85 16.54 -9.67
C GLY A 59 2.54 15.47 -8.84
N TRP A 60 3.48 15.89 -7.98
CA TRP A 60 4.57 15.05 -7.48
C TRP A 60 4.08 13.84 -6.66
N PHE A 61 3.10 14.05 -5.77
CA PHE A 61 2.62 13.03 -4.84
C PHE A 61 1.41 12.25 -5.34
N SER A 62 0.89 12.60 -6.51
CA SER A 62 -0.37 12.05 -7.05
C SER A 62 -0.37 10.52 -7.17
N TRP A 63 0.78 9.93 -7.47
CA TRP A 63 0.94 8.49 -7.67
C TRP A 63 0.80 7.66 -6.37
N LEU A 64 0.87 8.29 -5.18
CA LEU A 64 0.68 7.62 -3.89
C LEU A 64 -0.79 7.50 -3.47
N ARG A 65 -1.68 8.33 -4.04
CA ARG A 65 -3.10 8.37 -3.67
C ARG A 65 -3.84 7.04 -3.82
N PRO A 66 -3.61 6.22 -4.85
CA PRO A 66 -4.29 4.93 -4.94
C PRO A 66 -3.97 3.99 -3.77
N ILE A 67 -2.82 4.14 -3.11
CA ILE A 67 -2.44 3.33 -1.94
C ILE A 67 -3.32 3.70 -0.74
N SER A 68 -3.51 4.99 -0.44
CA SER A 68 -4.36 5.43 0.67
C SER A 68 -5.84 5.10 0.43
N GLN A 69 -6.32 5.24 -0.81
CA GLN A 69 -7.67 4.83 -1.20
C GLN A 69 -7.89 3.33 -1.01
N PHE A 70 -6.86 2.51 -1.25
CA PHE A 70 -6.97 1.08 -1.04
C PHE A 70 -7.02 0.70 0.45
N VAL A 71 -6.32 1.42 1.32
CA VAL A 71 -6.46 1.22 2.79
C VAL A 71 -7.90 1.47 3.24
N VAL A 72 -8.57 2.49 2.70
CA VAL A 72 -9.98 2.76 3.01
C VAL A 72 -10.88 1.59 2.61
N GLN A 73 -10.64 0.98 1.45
CA GLN A 73 -11.42 -0.20 1.01
C GLN A 73 -11.20 -1.40 1.92
N ILE A 74 -9.98 -1.59 2.43
CA ILE A 74 -9.72 -2.63 3.44
C ILE A 74 -10.48 -2.30 4.74
N ASP A 75 -10.46 -1.04 5.18
CA ASP A 75 -11.19 -0.59 6.37
C ASP A 75 -12.69 -0.85 6.26
N ASP A 76 -13.29 -0.58 5.11
CA ASP A 76 -14.71 -0.83 4.85
C ASP A 76 -15.11 -2.29 5.07
N VAL A 77 -14.21 -3.23 4.73
CA VAL A 77 -14.44 -4.67 4.92
C VAL A 77 -14.11 -5.12 6.34
N VAL A 78 -12.95 -4.75 6.86
CA VAL A 78 -12.44 -5.21 8.16
C VAL A 78 -13.25 -4.64 9.34
N LEU A 79 -13.78 -3.42 9.19
CA LEU A 79 -14.59 -2.74 10.20
C LEU A 79 -16.09 -2.86 9.93
N SER A 80 -16.48 -3.64 8.90
CA SER A 80 -17.86 -3.85 8.53
C SER A 80 -18.67 -4.45 9.68
N LYS A 81 -19.86 -3.89 9.92
CA LYS A 81 -20.88 -4.50 10.79
C LYS A 81 -21.79 -5.47 10.03
N LYS A 82 -21.65 -5.55 8.71
CA LYS A 82 -22.41 -6.45 7.84
C LYS A 82 -21.62 -7.75 7.61
N PRO A 83 -22.29 -8.87 7.29
CA PRO A 83 -21.61 -10.10 6.90
C PRO A 83 -20.64 -9.85 5.73
N VAL A 84 -19.42 -10.33 5.87
CA VAL A 84 -18.36 -10.30 4.85
C VAL A 84 -18.26 -11.70 4.23
N SER A 85 -18.12 -11.80 2.91
CA SER A 85 -17.89 -13.07 2.22
C SER A 85 -16.40 -13.33 1.99
N MET A 86 -16.02 -14.59 1.75
CA MET A 86 -14.65 -14.92 1.39
C MET A 86 -14.23 -14.28 0.06
N GLU A 87 -15.16 -14.18 -0.90
CA GLU A 87 -14.93 -13.55 -2.20
C GLU A 87 -14.50 -12.08 -2.06
N GLN A 88 -15.14 -11.30 -1.18
CA GLN A 88 -14.73 -9.92 -0.90
C GLN A 88 -13.31 -9.81 -0.35
N VAL A 89 -12.90 -10.78 0.48
CA VAL A 89 -11.54 -10.81 1.03
C VAL A 89 -10.52 -11.19 -0.05
N ASP A 90 -10.84 -12.18 -0.89
CA ASP A 90 -10.00 -12.60 -2.02
C ASP A 90 -9.81 -11.47 -3.05
N GLU A 91 -10.87 -10.72 -3.35
CA GLU A 91 -10.80 -9.54 -4.22
C GLU A 91 -9.83 -8.48 -3.70
N LEU A 92 -9.83 -8.21 -2.39
CA LEU A 92 -8.89 -7.27 -1.79
C LEU A 92 -7.44 -7.76 -1.89
N PHE A 93 -7.18 -9.06 -1.66
CA PHE A 93 -5.83 -9.60 -1.87
C PHE A 93 -5.38 -9.50 -3.33
N ASN A 94 -6.26 -9.79 -4.29
CA ASN A 94 -5.96 -9.65 -5.71
C ASN A 94 -5.66 -8.19 -6.07
N ARG A 95 -6.46 -7.26 -5.57
CA ARG A 95 -6.23 -5.82 -5.77
C ARG A 95 -4.92 -5.35 -5.14
N ALA A 96 -4.59 -5.82 -3.94
CA ALA A 96 -3.31 -5.52 -3.29
C ALA A 96 -2.12 -5.96 -4.16
N ARG A 97 -2.18 -7.16 -4.76
CA ARG A 97 -1.11 -7.67 -5.63
C ARG A 97 -0.88 -6.79 -6.84
N VAL A 98 -1.96 -6.34 -7.49
CA VAL A 98 -1.87 -5.42 -8.64
C VAL A 98 -1.35 -4.05 -8.20
N LEU A 99 -1.88 -3.52 -7.10
CA LEU A 99 -1.52 -2.19 -6.62
C LEU A 99 -0.06 -2.10 -6.15
N MET A 100 0.46 -3.16 -5.52
CA MET A 100 1.80 -3.19 -4.94
C MET A 100 2.82 -3.85 -5.89
N GLN A 101 2.55 -3.86 -7.20
CA GLN A 101 3.45 -4.40 -8.21
C GLN A 101 4.40 -3.31 -8.74
N PRO A 102 5.71 -3.38 -8.48
CA PRO A 102 6.65 -2.43 -9.07
C PRO A 102 6.86 -2.75 -10.57
N SER A 103 6.92 -1.71 -11.41
CA SER A 103 7.21 -1.85 -12.85
C SER A 103 7.89 -0.60 -13.40
N GLU A 104 9.01 -0.78 -14.10
CA GLU A 104 9.74 0.31 -14.76
C GLU A 104 8.95 0.94 -15.93
N PHE A 105 8.07 0.16 -16.56
CA PHE A 105 7.31 0.58 -17.75
C PHE A 105 5.80 0.61 -17.54
N GLY A 106 5.34 0.55 -16.29
CA GLY A 106 3.93 0.52 -15.93
C GLY A 106 3.25 1.89 -15.87
N THR A 107 2.17 1.94 -15.11
CA THR A 107 1.48 3.14 -14.65
C THR A 107 2.38 4.03 -13.79
N GLU A 108 1.94 5.27 -13.54
CA GLU A 108 2.69 6.20 -12.69
C GLU A 108 2.92 5.68 -11.27
N LEU A 109 1.95 4.94 -10.72
CA LEU A 109 2.13 4.28 -9.44
C LEU A 109 3.23 3.22 -9.52
N GLU A 110 3.15 2.30 -10.48
CA GLU A 110 4.11 1.19 -10.58
C GLU A 110 5.54 1.69 -10.81
N LYS A 111 5.69 2.75 -11.63
CA LYS A 111 6.97 3.43 -11.89
C LYS A 111 7.49 4.16 -10.66
N GLY A 112 6.65 4.94 -10.00
CA GLY A 112 7.02 5.65 -8.77
C GLY A 112 7.46 4.66 -7.69
N TYR A 113 6.70 3.57 -7.54
CA TYR A 113 6.98 2.52 -6.58
C TYR A 113 8.27 1.75 -6.92
N PHE A 114 8.51 1.43 -8.20
CA PHE A 114 9.77 0.85 -8.66
C PHE A 114 10.97 1.74 -8.32
N ARG A 115 10.91 3.04 -8.63
CA ARG A 115 11.99 3.99 -8.31
C ARG A 115 12.24 4.09 -6.81
N ALA A 116 11.19 4.13 -6.00
CA ALA A 116 11.31 4.19 -4.54
C ALA A 116 11.99 2.95 -3.96
N ILE A 117 11.63 1.74 -4.44
CA ILE A 117 12.28 0.48 -4.01
C ILE A 117 13.76 0.45 -4.38
N GLN A 118 14.15 0.94 -5.56
CA GLN A 118 15.56 0.97 -5.98
C GLN A 118 16.40 1.94 -5.15
N ARG A 119 15.78 3.04 -4.71
CA ARG A 119 16.45 4.13 -3.99
C ARG A 119 16.59 3.86 -2.50
N ASP A 120 15.59 3.22 -1.90
CA ASP A 120 15.43 3.14 -0.44
C ASP A 120 15.36 1.67 0.03
N PRO A 121 16.44 1.17 0.67
CA PRO A 121 16.48 -0.20 1.18
C PRO A 121 15.40 -0.52 2.22
N GLU A 122 14.94 0.47 3.00
CA GLU A 122 13.87 0.26 3.98
C GLU A 122 12.55 -0.03 3.27
N ILE A 123 12.25 0.72 2.20
CA ILE A 123 11.07 0.48 1.35
C ILE A 123 11.14 -0.90 0.70
N ALA A 124 12.31 -1.35 0.24
CA ALA A 124 12.48 -2.69 -0.31
C ALA A 124 12.16 -3.80 0.73
N LEU A 125 12.58 -3.64 1.99
CA LEU A 125 12.26 -4.57 3.07
C LEU A 125 10.77 -4.56 3.42
N MET A 126 10.14 -3.39 3.46
CA MET A 126 8.70 -3.25 3.67
C MET A 126 7.90 -3.88 2.52
N HIS A 127 8.36 -3.73 1.27
CA HIS A 127 7.73 -4.39 0.13
C HIS A 127 7.78 -5.91 0.28
N ALA A 128 8.92 -6.47 0.70
CA ALA A 128 9.04 -7.90 0.95
C ALA A 128 8.06 -8.38 2.04
N GLU A 129 7.83 -7.59 3.09
CA GLU A 129 6.81 -7.88 4.11
C GLU A 129 5.39 -7.88 3.54
N VAL A 130 5.03 -6.84 2.76
CA VAL A 130 3.73 -6.75 2.09
C VAL A 130 3.52 -7.94 1.15
N SER A 131 4.54 -8.30 0.35
CA SER A 131 4.50 -9.45 -0.55
C SER A 131 4.30 -10.77 0.19
N ARG A 132 4.94 -10.97 1.35
CA ARG A 132 4.70 -12.16 2.19
C ARG A 132 3.26 -12.21 2.70
N LEU A 133 2.71 -11.07 3.14
CA LEU A 133 1.33 -11.00 3.61
C LEU A 133 0.30 -11.25 2.49
N MET A 134 0.66 -11.01 1.23
CA MET A 134 -0.19 -11.29 0.06
C MET A 134 -0.01 -12.70 -0.52
N ALA A 135 1.12 -13.35 -0.26
CA ALA A 135 1.32 -14.77 -0.60
C ALA A 135 0.32 -15.62 0.18
N ALA A 136 -0.28 -16.62 -0.48
CA ALA A 136 -1.13 -17.58 0.22
C ALA A 136 -0.32 -18.22 1.35
N PRO A 137 -0.94 -18.53 2.51
CA PRO A 137 -0.24 -19.31 3.54
C PRO A 137 0.30 -20.60 2.89
N ASP A 138 1.58 -20.89 3.12
CA ASP A 138 2.26 -22.03 2.52
C ASP A 138 1.41 -23.31 2.66
N ALA A 139 1.21 -23.99 1.53
CA ALA A 139 0.30 -25.11 1.34
C ALA A 139 0.73 -26.41 2.03
#